data_AF-A0A1Q8AJA7-F1
#
_entry.id   AF-A0A1Q8AJA7-F1
#
_cell.length_a   1.000
_cell.length_b   1.000
_cell.length_c   1.000
_cell.angle_alpha   90.00
_cell.angle_beta   90.00
_cell.angle_gamma   90.00
#
_symmetry.space_group_name_H-M   'P 1'
#
loop_
_entity.id
_entity.type
_entity.pdbx_description
1 polymer ?
#
loop_
_entity_poly.entity_id
_entity_poly.type
_entity_poly.pdbx_seq_one_letter_code
_entity_poly.pdbx_strand_id
1 'polypeptide(L)'
;MECVREQDIVDAIASGRWPHAGDPSLETHAAACEICRDVVTVAVALREDAFCARHEINAARLPSAGLVWWRATIRARAEATRVAERPLTVAQGIAGACAVGLACGLAGIAWQSVQRFQRVGEIIASLDASTMQLASASAVTLQRALPLVLGLGACLLIAPLAIYFVLSDD
;
A
#
# COMPACT_ATOMS: atom_id res chain seq x y z
N MET A 1 27.61 17.79 50.98
CA MET A 1 26.69 18.54 51.86
C MET A 1 25.30 18.12 51.43
N GLU A 2 24.70 17.22 52.18
CA GLU A 2 23.40 16.60 51.86
C GLU A 2 22.50 16.86 53.06
N CYS A 3 21.28 17.32 52.82
CA CYS A 3 20.35 17.63 53.90
C CYS A 3 19.38 16.45 54.10
N VAL A 4 19.32 15.94 55.33
CA VAL A 4 18.45 14.79 55.68
C VAL A 4 16.97 15.07 55.41
N ARG A 5 16.52 16.33 55.50
CA ARG A 5 15.12 16.74 55.33
C ARG A 5 14.78 17.21 53.90
N GLU A 6 15.75 17.17 52.98
CA GLU A 6 15.55 17.60 51.59
C GLU A 6 14.43 16.80 50.92
N GLN A 7 14.47 15.48 51.09
CA GLN A 7 13.51 14.58 50.45
C GLN A 7 12.08 14.77 50.98
N ASP A 8 11.93 15.02 52.28
CA ASP A 8 10.64 15.35 52.89
C ASP A 8 10.02 16.63 52.31
N ILE A 9 10.85 17.64 52.01
CA ILE A 9 10.42 18.89 51.38
C ILE A 9 10.00 18.66 49.93
N VAL A 10 10.82 17.94 49.16
CA VAL A 10 10.49 17.59 47.76
C VAL A 10 9.17 16.83 47.70
N ASP A 11 8.96 15.86 48.57
CA ASP A 11 7.72 15.07 48.63
C ASP A 11 6.51 15.94 49.03
N ALA A 12 6.67 16.87 49.98
CA ALA A 12 5.64 17.81 50.37
C ALA A 12 5.24 18.75 49.22
N ILE A 13 6.22 19.22 48.43
CA ILE A 13 5.97 20.05 47.25
C ILE A 13 5.31 19.23 46.15
N ALA A 14 5.86 18.06 45.80
CA ALA A 14 5.34 17.18 44.75
C ALA A 14 3.87 16.79 45.01
N SER A 15 3.55 16.48 46.27
CA SER A 15 2.19 16.15 46.70
C SER A 15 1.24 17.35 46.86
N GLY A 16 1.75 18.57 46.72
CA GLY A 16 0.95 19.80 46.84
C GLY A 16 0.53 20.17 48.25
N ARG A 17 1.16 19.58 49.25
CA ARG A 17 0.88 19.88 50.65
C ARG A 17 1.72 21.05 51.16
N TRP A 18 2.82 21.39 50.48
CA TRP A 18 3.64 22.57 50.80
C TRP A 18 2.88 23.89 50.62
N PRO A 19 3.04 24.89 51.51
CA PRO A 19 3.81 24.89 52.76
C PRO A 19 3.03 24.30 53.95
N HIS A 20 1.73 24.10 53.79
CA HIS A 20 0.80 23.71 54.85
C HIS A 20 0.80 22.21 55.18
N ALA A 21 1.93 21.53 55.01
CA ALA A 21 2.03 20.09 55.16
C ALA A 21 2.05 19.68 56.65
N GLY A 22 1.16 20.22 57.49
CA GLY A 22 0.91 19.84 58.88
C GLY A 22 2.07 19.98 59.88
N ASP A 23 3.31 20.08 59.41
CA ASP A 23 4.52 20.06 60.21
C ASP A 23 5.25 21.41 60.07
N PRO A 24 5.04 22.35 61.01
CA PRO A 24 5.72 23.65 61.02
C PRO A 24 7.25 23.52 61.13
N SER A 25 7.78 22.33 61.45
CA SER A 25 9.22 22.09 61.47
C SER A 25 9.85 22.11 60.07
N LEU A 26 9.12 21.72 59.02
CA LEU A 26 9.64 21.68 57.65
C LEU A 26 9.78 23.07 57.02
N GLU A 27 8.80 23.94 57.27
CA GLU A 27 8.87 25.35 56.84
C GLU A 27 10.01 26.08 57.56
N THR A 28 10.12 25.90 58.88
CA THR A 28 11.20 26.47 59.68
C THR A 28 12.57 25.97 59.20
N HIS A 29 12.68 24.69 58.85
CA HIS A 29 13.91 24.10 58.34
C HIS A 29 14.29 24.67 56.96
N ALA A 30 13.33 24.77 56.03
CA ALA A 30 13.58 25.34 54.71
C ALA A 30 14.01 26.81 54.76
N ALA A 31 13.55 27.58 55.75
CA ALA A 31 14.00 28.95 55.97
C ALA A 31 15.43 29.05 56.51
N ALA A 32 15.86 28.06 57.31
CA ALA A 32 17.18 28.05 57.95
C ALA A 32 18.28 27.34 57.12
N CYS A 33 17.90 26.38 56.26
CA CYS A 33 18.84 25.61 55.45
C CYS A 33 18.92 26.16 54.02
N GLU A 34 20.11 26.60 53.61
CA GLU A 34 20.35 27.15 52.27
C GLU A 34 20.03 26.16 51.14
N ILE A 35 20.39 24.88 51.30
CA ILE A 35 20.11 23.82 50.31
C ILE A 35 18.59 23.67 50.13
N CYS A 36 17.85 23.53 51.22
CA CYS A 36 16.41 23.35 51.19
C CYS A 36 15.69 24.59 50.65
N ARG A 37 16.21 25.80 50.89
CA ARG A 37 15.66 27.04 50.34
C ARG A 37 15.75 27.07 48.81
N ASP A 38 16.88 26.67 48.25
CA ASP A 38 17.08 26.61 46.80
C ASP A 38 16.21 25.51 46.18
N VAL A 39 16.13 24.34 46.83
CA VAL A 39 15.24 23.25 46.42
C VAL A 39 13.77 23.68 46.40
N VAL A 40 13.28 24.38 47.44
CA VAL A 40 11.91 24.92 47.47
C VAL A 40 11.68 25.88 46.30
N THR A 41 12.64 26.78 46.05
CA THR A 41 12.53 27.78 44.98
C THR A 41 12.36 27.13 43.62
N VAL A 42 13.19 26.14 43.30
CA VAL A 42 13.13 25.44 42.01
C VAL A 42 11.91 24.51 41.93
N ALA A 43 11.66 23.70 42.97
CA ALA A 43 10.61 22.70 42.94
C ALA A 43 9.20 23.32 42.91
N VAL A 44 8.98 24.46 43.58
CA VAL A 44 7.72 25.20 43.49
C VAL A 44 7.52 25.77 42.09
N ALA A 45 8.56 26.38 41.49
CA ALA A 45 8.49 26.91 40.13
C ALA A 45 8.16 25.81 39.10
N LEU A 46 8.87 24.68 39.15
CA LEU A 46 8.62 23.54 38.27
C LEU A 46 7.20 22.97 38.41
N ARG A 47 6.67 22.96 39.63
CA ARG A 47 5.32 22.46 39.90
C ARG A 47 4.25 23.41 39.37
N GLU A 48 4.45 24.71 39.49
CA GLU A 48 3.56 25.72 38.91
C GLU A 48 3.55 25.64 37.38
N ASP A 49 4.73 25.53 36.75
CA ASP A 49 4.84 25.33 35.31
C ASP A 49 4.13 24.05 34.86
N ALA A 50 4.29 22.95 35.60
CA ALA A 50 3.59 21.70 35.32
C ALA A 50 2.07 21.83 35.48
N PHE A 51 1.59 22.64 36.43
CA PHE A 51 0.17 22.93 36.61
C PHE A 51 -0.39 23.76 35.45
N CYS A 52 0.30 24.85 35.07
CA CYS A 52 -0.03 25.70 33.92
C CYS A 52 -0.05 24.90 32.61
N ALA A 53 1.00 24.11 32.34
CA ALA A 53 1.07 23.27 31.15
C ALA A 53 -0.10 22.26 31.09
N ARG A 54 -0.44 21.61 32.20
CA ARG A 54 -1.61 20.72 32.26
C ARG A 54 -2.92 21.47 32.02
N HIS A 55 -3.07 22.67 32.58
CA HIS A 55 -4.23 23.51 32.36
C HIS A 55 -4.36 23.90 30.88
N GLU A 56 -3.27 24.32 30.25
CA GLU A 56 -3.22 24.65 28.83
C GLU A 56 -3.54 23.46 27.93
N ILE A 57 -2.99 22.28 28.22
CA ILE A 57 -3.30 21.03 27.51
C ILE A 57 -4.80 20.70 27.61
N ASN A 58 -5.39 20.85 28.80
CA ASN A 58 -6.82 20.64 28.98
C ASN A 58 -7.66 21.70 28.25
N ALA A 59 -7.22 22.96 28.25
CA ALA A 59 -7.90 24.06 27.56
C ALA A 59 -7.79 23.96 26.03
N ALA A 60 -6.66 23.49 25.51
CA ALA A 60 -6.36 23.33 24.10
C ALA A 60 -7.15 22.19 23.42
N ARG A 61 -8.00 21.45 24.17
CA ARG A 61 -8.83 20.35 23.69
C ARG A 61 -8.06 19.42 22.74
N LEU A 62 -6.94 18.87 23.21
CA LEU A 62 -6.16 17.96 22.39
C LEU A 62 -7.04 16.81 21.90
N PRO A 63 -6.85 16.36 20.63
CA PRO A 63 -7.54 15.18 20.13
C PRO A 63 -7.20 13.98 21.02
N SER A 64 -8.17 13.10 21.22
CA SER A 64 -7.96 11.91 22.04
C SER A 64 -6.79 11.08 21.52
N ALA A 65 -6.01 10.49 22.42
CA ALA A 65 -4.88 9.63 22.05
C ALA A 65 -5.30 8.52 21.07
N GLY A 66 -6.52 8.00 21.21
CA GLY A 66 -7.11 7.04 20.28
C GLY A 66 -7.29 7.57 18.87
N LEU A 67 -7.69 8.84 18.69
CA LEU A 67 -7.82 9.43 17.35
C LEU A 67 -6.45 9.62 16.67
N VAL A 68 -5.44 10.01 17.44
CA VAL A 68 -4.06 10.14 16.95
C VAL A 68 -3.52 8.78 16.54
N TRP A 69 -3.66 7.77 17.41
CA TRP A 69 -3.24 6.40 17.12
C TRP A 69 -3.97 5.81 15.91
N TRP A 70 -5.28 6.04 15.80
CA TRP A 70 -6.09 5.59 14.68
C TRP A 70 -5.61 6.18 13.35
N ARG A 71 -5.37 7.50 13.31
CA ARG A 71 -4.82 8.18 12.13
C ARG A 71 -3.44 7.65 11.76
N ALA A 72 -2.57 7.41 12.74
CA ALA A 72 -1.26 6.82 12.51
C ALA A 72 -1.36 5.39 11.94
N THR A 73 -2.27 4.58 12.48
CA THR A 73 -2.49 3.19 12.06
C THR A 73 -3.05 3.11 10.64
N ILE A 74 -3.97 4.01 10.26
CA ILE A 74 -4.47 4.10 8.88
C ILE A 74 -3.33 4.42 7.92
N ARG A 75 -2.46 5.38 8.26
CA ARG A 75 -1.29 5.73 7.42
C ARG A 75 -0.34 4.56 7.27
N ALA A 76 -0.03 3.87 8.36
CA ALA A 76 0.82 2.69 8.34
C ALA A 76 0.23 1.56 7.48
N ARG A 77 -1.09 1.34 7.55
CA ARG A 77 -1.78 0.35 6.70
C ARG A 77 -1.74 0.73 5.23
N ALA A 78 -1.98 2.00 4.90
CA ALA A 78 -1.94 2.48 3.52
C ALA A 78 -0.52 2.41 2.91
N GLU A 79 0.51 2.59 3.72
CA GLU A 79 1.89 2.40 3.29
C GLU A 79 2.19 0.91 3.06
N ALA A 80 1.72 0.03 3.94
CA ALA A 80 1.85 -1.41 3.77
C ALA A 80 1.12 -1.94 2.52
N THR A 81 -0.06 -1.41 2.17
CA THR A 81 -0.75 -1.79 0.93
C THR A 81 0.00 -1.34 -0.31
N ARG A 82 0.57 -0.12 -0.32
CA ARG A 82 1.40 0.37 -1.43
C ARG A 82 2.64 -0.50 -1.67
N VAL A 83 3.22 -1.06 -0.61
CA VAL A 83 4.34 -2.01 -0.72
C VAL A 83 3.88 -3.35 -1.26
N ALA A 84 2.67 -3.80 -0.89
CA ALA A 84 2.09 -5.07 -1.34
C ALA A 84 1.50 -5.04 -2.77
N GLU A 85 1.16 -3.87 -3.30
CA GLU A 85 0.59 -3.71 -4.65
C GLU A 85 1.64 -3.88 -5.77
N ARG A 86 2.92 -3.54 -5.50
CA ARG A 86 4.02 -3.66 -6.47
C ARG A 86 4.26 -5.06 -7.04
N PRO A 87 4.26 -6.16 -6.26
CA PRO A 87 4.44 -7.50 -6.83
C PRO A 87 3.24 -7.98 -7.64
N LEU A 88 2.03 -7.49 -7.36
CA LEU A 88 0.82 -7.92 -8.05
C LEU A 88 0.81 -7.42 -9.50
N THR A 89 1.18 -6.15 -9.73
CA THR A 89 1.26 -5.58 -11.07
C THR A 89 2.35 -6.26 -11.92
N VAL A 90 3.48 -6.63 -11.32
CA VAL A 90 4.53 -7.41 -12.01
C VAL A 90 4.04 -8.79 -12.42
N ALA A 91 3.30 -9.49 -11.55
CA ALA A 91 2.73 -10.80 -11.87
C ALA A 91 1.70 -10.72 -13.01
N GLN A 92 0.85 -9.68 -13.01
CA GLN A 92 -0.08 -9.41 -14.11
C GLN A 92 0.67 -9.09 -15.41
N GLY A 93 1.75 -8.31 -15.33
CA GLY A 93 2.74 -8.06 -16.39
C GLY A 93 3.18 -9.32 -17.11
N ILE A 94 3.71 -10.27 -16.35
CA ILE A 94 4.24 -11.54 -16.87
C ILE A 94 3.11 -12.40 -17.46
N ALA A 95 1.95 -12.48 -16.79
CA ALA A 95 0.82 -13.24 -17.29
C ALA A 95 0.31 -12.70 -18.64
N GLY A 96 0.26 -11.37 -18.80
CA GLY A 96 -0.09 -10.71 -20.06
C GLY A 96 0.91 -11.00 -21.18
N ALA A 97 2.21 -10.88 -20.90
CA ALA A 97 3.27 -11.19 -21.87
C ALA A 97 3.21 -12.65 -22.36
N CYS A 98 2.99 -13.59 -21.44
CA CYS A 98 2.80 -15.01 -21.78
C CYS A 98 1.56 -15.24 -22.64
N ALA A 99 0.43 -14.59 -22.32
CA ALA A 99 -0.81 -14.72 -23.09
C ALA A 99 -0.64 -14.20 -24.53
N VAL A 100 0.00 -13.04 -24.71
CA VAL A 100 0.30 -12.47 -26.04
C VAL A 100 1.25 -13.38 -26.82
N GLY A 101 2.31 -13.88 -26.18
CA GLY A 101 3.26 -14.81 -26.80
C GLY A 101 2.58 -16.10 -27.29
N LEU A 102 1.70 -16.68 -26.47
CA LEU A 102 0.91 -17.86 -26.86
C LEU A 102 -0.03 -17.56 -28.02
N ALA A 103 -0.73 -16.43 -28.00
CA ALA A 103 -1.64 -16.03 -29.08
C ALA A 103 -0.89 -15.87 -30.42
N CYS A 104 0.25 -15.18 -30.41
CA CYS A 104 1.10 -15.03 -31.60
C CYS A 104 1.65 -16.36 -32.10
N GLY A 105 2.08 -17.25 -31.18
CA GLY A 105 2.56 -18.59 -31.52
C GLY A 105 1.47 -19.44 -32.20
N LEU A 106 0.26 -19.46 -31.63
CA LEU A 106 -0.88 -20.17 -32.20
C LEU A 106 -1.30 -19.60 -33.55
N ALA A 107 -1.31 -18.27 -33.71
CA ALA A 107 -1.60 -17.62 -34.99
C ALA A 107 -0.56 -17.98 -36.06
N GLY A 108 0.72 -18.01 -35.72
CA GLY A 108 1.80 -18.44 -36.61
C GLY A 108 1.65 -19.91 -37.01
N ILE A 109 1.31 -20.79 -36.06
CA ILE A 109 1.06 -22.22 -36.32
C ILE A 109 -0.16 -22.42 -37.22
N ALA A 110 -1.24 -21.67 -37.01
CA ALA A 110 -2.42 -21.70 -37.85
C ALA A 110 -2.12 -21.18 -39.27
N TRP A 111 -1.29 -20.15 -39.40
CA TRP A 111 -0.92 -19.61 -40.71
C TRP A 111 -0.07 -20.61 -41.53
N GLN A 112 0.92 -21.25 -40.92
CA GLN A 112 1.75 -22.26 -41.61
C GLN A 112 0.94 -23.51 -42.00
N SER A 113 -0.06 -23.90 -41.21
CA SER A 113 -0.88 -25.08 -41.52
C SER A 113 -1.80 -24.80 -42.71
N VAL A 114 -2.36 -23.59 -42.78
CA VAL A 114 -3.13 -23.11 -43.94
C VAL A 114 -2.25 -23.08 -45.19
N GLN A 115 -1.04 -22.50 -45.12
CA GLN A 115 -0.14 -22.46 -46.27
C GLN A 115 0.32 -23.85 -46.72
N ARG A 116 0.59 -24.78 -45.79
CA ARG A 116 0.89 -26.19 -46.12
C ARG A 116 -0.26 -26.85 -46.84
N PHE A 117 -1.49 -26.67 -46.35
CA PHE A 117 -2.66 -27.30 -46.93
C PHE A 117 -2.99 -26.73 -48.32
N GLN A 118 -2.82 -25.42 -48.52
CA GLN A 118 -2.95 -24.78 -49.83
C GLN A 118 -1.92 -25.33 -50.84
N ARG A 119 -0.65 -25.50 -50.43
CA ARG A 119 0.40 -26.06 -51.28
C ARG A 119 0.12 -27.51 -51.67
N VAL A 120 -0.40 -28.32 -50.76
CA VAL A 120 -0.83 -29.71 -51.04
C VAL A 120 -2.06 -29.72 -51.96
N GLY A 121 -3.02 -28.82 -51.74
CA GLY A 121 -4.20 -28.65 -52.58
C GLY A 121 -3.86 -28.24 -54.02
N GLU A 122 -2.88 -27.36 -54.22
CA GLU A 122 -2.38 -26.98 -55.56
C GLU A 122 -1.71 -28.17 -56.28
N ILE A 123 -0.94 -29.00 -55.58
CA ILE A 123 -0.34 -30.21 -56.15
C ILE A 123 -1.42 -31.21 -56.55
N ILE A 124 -2.42 -31.43 -55.70
CA ILE A 124 -3.55 -32.32 -55.99
C ILE A 124 -4.39 -31.77 -57.15
N ALA A 125 -4.66 -30.45 -57.18
CA ALA A 125 -5.41 -29.81 -58.26
C ALA A 125 -4.66 -29.87 -59.61
N SER A 126 -3.32 -29.89 -59.61
CA SER A 126 -2.53 -30.09 -60.83
C SER A 126 -2.62 -31.52 -61.38
N LEU A 127 -2.89 -32.50 -60.52
CA LEU A 127 -3.15 -33.90 -60.89
C LEU A 127 -4.63 -34.13 -61.27
N ASP A 128 -5.54 -33.35 -60.67
CA ASP A 128 -7.00 -33.42 -60.85
C ASP A 128 -7.53 -32.50 -61.96
N ALA A 129 -6.67 -32.01 -62.86
CA ALA A 129 -7.11 -31.25 -64.05
C ALA A 129 -7.95 -32.11 -65.04
N SER A 130 -8.05 -33.43 -64.82
CA SER A 130 -8.81 -34.35 -65.66
C SER A 130 -10.20 -34.72 -65.10
N THR A 131 -10.52 -34.33 -63.86
CA THR A 131 -11.76 -34.74 -63.19
C THR A 131 -12.29 -33.60 -62.33
N MET A 132 -13.62 -33.42 -62.29
CA MET A 132 -14.31 -32.72 -61.18
C MET A 132 -14.54 -31.20 -61.29
N GLN A 133 -15.27 -30.77 -62.34
CA GLN A 133 -15.90 -29.43 -62.43
C GLN A 133 -17.09 -29.17 -61.47
N LEU A 134 -17.41 -30.05 -60.50
CA LEU A 134 -18.68 -29.97 -59.77
C LEU A 134 -18.59 -29.96 -58.22
N ALA A 135 -17.42 -30.13 -57.61
CA ALA A 135 -17.29 -30.21 -56.14
C ALA A 135 -16.58 -29.01 -55.46
N SER A 136 -16.01 -28.08 -56.24
CA SER A 136 -15.05 -27.08 -55.74
C SER A 136 -15.66 -25.77 -55.20
N ALA A 137 -16.96 -25.55 -55.35
CA ALA A 137 -17.56 -24.27 -54.94
C ALA A 137 -17.79 -24.14 -53.43
N SER A 138 -18.00 -25.24 -52.70
CA SER A 138 -18.34 -25.24 -51.27
C SER A 138 -17.16 -25.48 -50.33
N ALA A 139 -16.13 -26.20 -50.77
CA ALA A 139 -14.92 -26.44 -49.96
C ALA A 139 -14.06 -25.17 -49.81
N VAL A 140 -14.01 -24.33 -50.84
CA VAL A 140 -13.15 -23.13 -50.86
C VAL A 140 -13.69 -21.99 -49.99
N THR A 141 -15.01 -21.86 -49.86
CA THR A 141 -15.65 -20.81 -49.05
C THR A 141 -15.54 -21.08 -47.56
N LEU A 142 -15.73 -22.33 -47.12
CA LEU A 142 -15.61 -22.71 -45.71
C LEU A 142 -14.15 -22.61 -45.21
N GLN A 143 -13.20 -22.87 -46.10
CA GLN A 143 -11.77 -22.84 -45.79
C GLN A 143 -11.18 -21.41 -45.71
N ARG A 144 -11.81 -20.42 -46.37
CA ARG A 144 -11.43 -18.99 -46.28
C ARG A 144 -11.99 -18.25 -45.06
N ALA A 145 -13.11 -18.70 -44.50
CA ALA A 145 -13.77 -18.01 -43.37
C ALA A 145 -13.09 -18.28 -42.01
N LEU A 146 -12.55 -19.50 -41.83
CA LEU A 146 -11.91 -19.93 -40.59
C LEU A 146 -10.76 -19.02 -40.09
N PRO A 147 -9.79 -18.59 -40.95
CA PRO A 147 -8.68 -17.75 -40.49
C PRO A 147 -9.11 -16.33 -40.14
N LEU A 148 -10.14 -15.80 -40.80
CA LEU A 148 -10.65 -14.44 -40.55
C LEU A 148 -11.36 -14.36 -39.19
N VAL A 149 -12.11 -15.40 -38.82
CA VAL A 149 -12.77 -15.51 -37.50
C VAL A 149 -11.73 -15.69 -36.38
N LEU A 150 -10.69 -16.51 -36.61
CA LEU A 150 -9.59 -16.67 -35.65
C LEU A 150 -8.80 -15.37 -35.45
N GLY A 151 -8.50 -14.64 -36.53
CA GLY A 151 -7.83 -13.33 -36.46
C GLY A 151 -8.67 -12.27 -35.76
N LEU A 152 -9.97 -12.21 -36.06
CA LEU A 152 -10.91 -11.29 -35.42
C LEU A 152 -11.04 -11.60 -33.92
N GLY A 153 -11.14 -12.88 -33.55
CA GLY A 153 -11.18 -13.32 -32.15
C GLY A 153 -9.90 -12.98 -31.39
N ALA A 154 -8.73 -13.12 -32.02
CA ALA A 154 -7.47 -12.71 -31.43
C ALA A 154 -7.40 -11.19 -31.20
N CYS A 155 -7.80 -10.37 -32.19
CA CYS A 155 -7.87 -8.91 -32.03
C CYS A 155 -8.88 -8.48 -30.95
N LEU A 156 -10.01 -9.17 -30.83
CA LEU A 156 -11.03 -8.88 -29.81
C LEU A 156 -10.57 -9.21 -28.39
N LEU A 157 -9.60 -10.14 -28.23
CA LEU A 157 -9.00 -10.49 -26.94
C LEU A 157 -7.79 -9.61 -26.59
N ILE A 158 -7.01 -9.17 -27.59
CA ILE A 158 -5.81 -8.34 -27.39
C ILE A 158 -6.17 -6.90 -27.02
N ALA A 159 -7.19 -6.31 -27.65
CA ALA A 159 -7.58 -4.92 -27.40
C ALA A 159 -8.04 -4.63 -25.94
N PRO A 160 -8.92 -5.44 -25.31
CA PRO A 160 -9.28 -5.22 -23.91
C PRO A 160 -8.11 -5.43 -22.95
N LEU A 161 -7.19 -6.36 -23.28
CA LEU A 161 -6.04 -6.66 -22.45
C LEU A 161 -5.03 -5.50 -22.46
N ALA A 162 -4.82 -4.86 -23.61
CA ALA A 162 -4.00 -3.66 -23.74
C ALA A 162 -4.61 -2.46 -22.98
N ILE A 163 -5.94 -2.28 -23.05
CA ILE A 163 -6.63 -1.22 -22.31
C ILE A 163 -6.53 -1.44 -20.80
N TYR A 164 -6.68 -2.68 -20.33
CA TYR A 164 -6.52 -3.02 -18.91
C TYR A 164 -5.11 -2.69 -18.40
N PHE A 165 -4.08 -3.00 -19.19
CA PHE A 165 -2.70 -2.70 -18.86
C PHE A 165 -2.42 -1.20 -18.71
N VAL A 166 -2.91 -0.39 -19.66
CA VAL A 166 -2.76 1.06 -19.61
C VAL A 166 -3.49 1.66 -18.40
N LEU A 167 -4.68 1.15 -18.08
CA LEU A 167 -5.47 1.65 -16.95
C LEU A 167 -4.93 1.19 -15.59
N SER A 168 -4.11 0.13 -15.55
CA SER A 168 -3.47 -0.34 -14.32
C SER A 168 -2.13 0.35 -14.01
N ASP A 169 -1.62 1.14 -14.95
CA ASP A 169 -0.33 1.85 -14.86
C ASP A 169 -0.49 3.33 -14.45
N ASP A 170 -1.73 3.83 -14.38
CA ASP A 170 -2.14 5.19 -13.95
C ASP A 170 -2.85 5.13 -12.58
#